data_AF-A0A2G4HDS7-F1
#
_entry.id   AF-A0A2G4HDS7-F1
#
_cell.length_a   1.000
_cell.length_b   1.000
_cell.length_c   1.000
_cell.angle_alpha   90.00
_cell.angle_beta   90.00
_cell.angle_gamma   90.00
#
_symmetry.space_group_name_H-M   'P 1'
#
loop_
_entity.id
_entity.type
_entity.pdbx_description
1 polymer ?
#
loop_
_entity_poly.entity_id
_entity_poly.type
_entity_poly.pdbx_seq_one_letter_code
_entity_poly.pdbx_strand_id
1 'polypeptide(L)'
;MAFARTKTYSIEAARQAIQRYCAFQERCQSEVQERLRTMGIVPEAQAELVSELISGDFLSEERFARAFARGRFRIKGWGPRKIIQGLQAKRVSSACIALGMSELNDEEVRNYLSRQRNKYSDDQEWIAWCLRKGYDLAAAKAAMAGAD
;
A
#
# COMPACT_ATOMS: atom_id res chain seq x y z
N MET A 1 -37.58 8.82 -1.90
CA MET A 1 -36.33 8.57 -1.13
C MET A 1 -36.20 7.07 -0.95
N ALA A 2 -35.13 6.46 -1.48
CA ALA A 2 -34.88 5.03 -1.30
C ALA A 2 -34.09 4.83 0.00
N PHE A 3 -34.68 4.14 0.98
CA PHE A 3 -33.93 3.69 2.15
C PHE A 3 -32.96 2.59 1.70
N ALA A 4 -31.66 2.85 1.78
CA ALA A 4 -30.65 1.83 1.55
C ALA A 4 -30.89 0.71 2.59
N ARG A 5 -31.06 -0.53 2.14
CA ARG A 5 -31.14 -1.69 3.03
C ARG A 5 -29.77 -1.91 3.65
N THR A 6 -29.55 -1.41 4.86
CA THR A 6 -28.37 -1.71 5.65
C THR A 6 -28.42 -3.20 5.98
N LYS A 7 -27.50 -4.00 5.42
CA LYS A 7 -27.31 -5.38 5.86
C LYS A 7 -26.78 -5.33 7.29
N THR A 8 -27.61 -5.69 8.25
CA THR A 8 -27.16 -5.91 9.64
C THR A 8 -26.41 -7.23 9.67
N TYR A 9 -25.13 -7.19 10.02
CA TYR A 9 -24.34 -8.39 10.26
C TYR A 9 -24.41 -8.77 11.74
N SER A 10 -24.53 -10.05 12.04
CA SER A 10 -24.15 -10.56 13.35
C SER A 10 -22.63 -10.44 13.52
N ILE A 11 -22.15 -10.39 14.76
CA ILE A 11 -20.70 -10.36 15.06
C ILE A 11 -19.99 -11.55 14.40
N GLU A 12 -20.58 -12.75 14.48
CA GLU A 12 -20.03 -13.96 13.87
C GLU A 12 -19.97 -13.88 12.34
N ALA A 13 -21.03 -13.38 11.69
CA ALA A 13 -21.03 -13.21 10.24
C ALA A 13 -20.01 -12.16 9.80
N ALA A 14 -19.84 -11.08 10.57
CA ALA A 14 -18.82 -10.06 10.31
C ALA A 14 -17.40 -10.64 10.46
N ARG A 15 -17.14 -11.39 11.53
CA ARG A 15 -15.87 -12.08 11.76
C ARG A 15 -15.46 -12.94 10.57
N GLN A 16 -16.34 -13.87 10.16
CA GLN A 16 -16.06 -14.75 9.03
C GLN A 16 -15.85 -13.98 7.72
N ALA A 17 -16.63 -12.93 7.48
CA ALA A 17 -16.49 -12.10 6.29
C ALA A 17 -15.15 -11.35 6.27
N ILE A 18 -14.70 -10.79 7.39
CA ILE A 18 -13.41 -10.08 7.48
C ILE A 18 -12.24 -11.06 7.42
N GLN A 19 -12.32 -12.24 8.03
CA GLN A 19 -11.29 -13.27 7.88
C GLN A 19 -11.10 -13.63 6.40
N ARG A 20 -12.17 -13.88 5.66
CA ARG A 20 -12.10 -14.12 4.20
C ARG A 20 -11.53 -12.92 3.44
N TYR A 21 -11.89 -11.71 3.85
CA TYR A 21 -11.41 -10.47 3.23
C TYR A 21 -9.90 -10.28 3.38
N CYS A 22 -9.33 -10.65 4.54
CA CYS A 22 -7.89 -10.59 4.80
C CYS A 22 -7.15 -11.79 4.22
N ALA A 23 -7.76 -12.98 4.19
CA ALA A 23 -7.19 -14.16 3.55
C ALA A 23 -7.04 -14.00 2.02
N PHE A 24 -7.94 -13.24 1.40
CA PHE A 24 -7.89 -12.99 -0.05
C PHE A 24 -6.74 -12.06 -0.47
N GLN A 25 -6.45 -11.05 0.34
CA GLN A 25 -5.30 -10.15 0.14
C GLN A 25 -4.98 -9.42 1.44
N GLU A 26 -3.71 -9.06 1.60
CA GLU A 26 -3.26 -8.26 2.74
C GLU A 26 -4.06 -6.97 2.88
N ARG A 27 -4.41 -6.64 4.12
CA ARG A 27 -5.18 -5.44 4.51
C ARG A 27 -4.46 -4.68 5.60
N CYS A 28 -4.61 -3.36 5.61
CA CYS A 28 -4.25 -2.57 6.78
C CYS A 28 -5.44 -2.45 7.74
N GLN A 29 -5.14 -2.08 8.99
CA GLN A 29 -6.15 -1.95 10.03
C GLN A 29 -7.23 -0.92 9.67
N SER A 30 -6.87 0.18 9.00
CA SER A 30 -7.83 1.21 8.60
C SER A 30 -8.83 0.72 7.54
N GLU A 31 -8.42 -0.17 6.62
CA GLU A 31 -9.34 -0.80 5.66
C GLU A 31 -10.31 -1.76 6.36
N VAL A 32 -9.83 -2.52 7.34
CA VAL A 32 -10.66 -3.45 8.11
C VAL A 32 -11.65 -2.71 8.99
N GLN A 33 -11.24 -1.66 9.69
CA GLN A 33 -12.11 -0.80 10.50
C GLN A 33 -13.19 -0.15 9.64
N GLU A 34 -12.82 0.41 8.48
CA GLU A 34 -13.78 1.00 7.55
C GLU A 34 -14.77 -0.04 7.03
N ARG A 35 -14.30 -1.26 6.74
CA ARG A 35 -15.17 -2.35 6.32
C ARG A 35 -16.17 -2.73 7.41
N LEU A 36 -15.71 -2.93 8.64
CA LEU A 36 -16.58 -3.23 9.79
C LEU A 36 -17.60 -2.12 10.06
N ARG A 37 -17.18 -0.85 9.94
CA ARG A 37 -18.07 0.32 10.03
C ARG A 37 -19.17 0.28 8.97
N THR A 38 -18.83 -0.03 7.72
CA THR A 38 -19.83 -0.16 6.64
C THR A 38 -20.78 -1.35 6.84
N MET A 39 -20.39 -2.34 7.64
CA MET A 39 -21.23 -3.48 8.04
C MET A 39 -22.12 -3.17 9.26
N GLY A 40 -22.05 -1.96 9.81
CA GLY A 40 -22.86 -1.52 10.95
C GLY A 40 -22.38 -2.05 12.30
N ILE A 41 -21.14 -2.54 12.40
CA ILE A 41 -20.56 -3.03 13.65
C ILE A 41 -20.21 -1.83 14.55
N VAL A 42 -20.57 -1.90 15.84
CA VAL A 42 -20.31 -0.83 16.81
C VAL A 42 -18.83 -0.73 17.16
N PRO A 43 -18.29 0.46 17.48
CA PRO A 43 -16.85 0.68 17.67
C PRO A 43 -16.16 -0.28 18.65
N GLU A 44 -16.83 -0.61 19.75
CA GLU A 44 -16.31 -1.52 20.78
C GLU A 44 -16.07 -2.92 20.20
N ALA A 45 -17.05 -3.44 19.46
CA ALA A 45 -16.94 -4.73 18.77
C ALA A 45 -15.95 -4.69 17.61
N GLN A 46 -15.75 -3.53 16.95
CA GLN A 46 -14.72 -3.39 15.93
C GLN A 46 -13.32 -3.56 16.52
N ALA A 47 -13.05 -2.92 17.65
CA ALA A 47 -11.76 -3.00 18.32
C ALA A 47 -11.44 -4.44 18.76
N GLU A 48 -12.42 -5.13 19.34
CA GLU A 48 -12.31 -6.54 19.72
C GLU A 48 -12.01 -7.44 18.52
N LEU A 49 -12.80 -7.32 17.44
CA LEU A 49 -12.60 -8.10 16.22
C LEU A 49 -11.23 -7.83 15.57
N VAL A 50 -10.77 -6.58 15.53
CA VAL A 50 -9.43 -6.26 15.01
C VAL A 50 -8.34 -6.93 15.85
N SER A 51 -8.47 -6.92 17.17
CA SER A 51 -7.54 -7.59 18.09
C SER A 51 -7.50 -9.12 17.87
N GLU A 52 -8.68 -9.74 17.71
CA GLU A 52 -8.80 -11.17 17.38
C GLU A 52 -8.12 -11.50 16.04
N LEU A 53 -8.33 -10.68 15.01
CA LEU A 53 -7.75 -10.88 13.68
C LEU A 53 -6.24 -10.76 13.68
N ILE A 54 -5.68 -9.83 14.48
CA ILE A 54 -4.23 -9.70 14.65
C ILE A 54 -3.68 -10.90 15.40
N SER A 55 -4.33 -11.30 16.50
CA SER A 55 -3.90 -12.44 17.32
C SER A 55 -3.98 -13.78 16.58
N GLY A 56 -4.97 -13.92 15.70
CA GLY A 56 -5.14 -15.07 14.81
C GLY A 56 -4.34 -14.98 13.51
N ASP A 57 -3.42 -14.01 13.39
CA ASP A 57 -2.56 -13.77 12.22
C ASP A 57 -3.29 -13.50 10.89
N PHE A 58 -4.59 -13.20 10.92
CA PHE A 58 -5.35 -12.78 9.74
C PHE A 58 -4.99 -11.37 9.29
N LEU A 59 -4.60 -10.49 10.21
CA LEU A 59 -4.33 -9.08 9.95
C LEU A 59 -2.94 -8.69 10.46
N SER A 60 -2.07 -8.24 9.55
CA SER A 60 -0.74 -7.74 9.89
C SER A 60 -0.42 -6.47 9.11
N GLU A 61 -0.21 -5.37 9.85
CA GLU A 61 0.14 -4.09 9.26
C GLU A 61 1.52 -4.11 8.58
N GLU A 62 2.46 -4.90 9.12
CA GLU A 62 3.77 -5.13 8.51
C GLU A 62 3.63 -5.86 7.16
N ARG A 63 2.91 -6.99 7.12
CA ARG A 63 2.72 -7.75 5.87
C ARG A 63 2.06 -6.90 4.80
N PHE A 64 1.05 -6.11 5.19
CA PHE A 64 0.43 -5.14 4.31
C PHE A 64 1.43 -4.12 3.76
N ALA A 65 2.24 -3.48 4.62
CA ALA A 65 3.18 -2.45 4.19
C ALA A 65 4.20 -2.98 3.17
N ARG A 66 4.75 -4.18 3.44
CA ARG A 66 5.68 -4.87 2.54
C ARG A 66 5.04 -5.24 1.20
N ALA A 67 3.88 -5.88 1.23
CA ALA A 67 3.15 -6.26 0.02
C ALA A 67 2.75 -5.03 -0.81
N PHE A 68 2.32 -3.96 -0.16
CA PHE A 68 1.94 -2.70 -0.80
C PHE A 68 3.14 -2.05 -1.50
N ALA A 69 4.29 -1.93 -0.84
CA ALA A 69 5.48 -1.34 -1.42
C ALA A 69 5.95 -2.09 -2.67
N ARG A 70 6.14 -3.42 -2.56
CA ARG A 70 6.49 -4.29 -3.70
C ARG A 70 5.50 -4.15 -4.85
N GLY A 71 4.20 -4.24 -4.55
CA GLY A 71 3.14 -4.19 -5.56
C GLY A 71 3.08 -2.84 -6.28
N ARG A 72 3.19 -1.71 -5.54
CA ARG A 72 3.16 -0.37 -6.14
C ARG A 72 4.37 -0.07 -7.00
N PHE A 73 5.54 -0.55 -6.60
CA PHE A 73 6.73 -0.46 -7.44
C PHE A 73 6.56 -1.32 -8.71
N ARG A 74 6.33 -2.63 -8.59
CA ARG A 74 6.28 -3.55 -9.74
C ARG A 74 5.16 -3.26 -10.74
N ILE A 75 3.96 -2.93 -10.25
CA ILE A 75 2.78 -2.76 -11.11
C ILE A 75 2.65 -1.32 -11.63
N LYS A 76 2.99 -0.31 -10.82
CA LYS A 76 2.75 1.10 -11.15
C LYS A 76 4.02 1.91 -11.38
N GLY A 77 5.20 1.35 -11.09
CA GLY A 77 6.48 2.04 -11.15
C GLY A 77 6.57 3.19 -10.16
N TRP A 78 5.89 3.09 -9.02
CA TRP A 78 5.94 4.14 -8.00
C TRP A 78 7.32 4.18 -7.35
N GLY A 79 7.88 5.37 -7.25
CA GLY A 79 9.07 5.63 -6.45
C GLY A 79 8.75 5.78 -4.96
N PRO A 80 9.81 5.86 -4.12
CA PRO A 80 9.70 5.82 -2.66
C PRO A 80 8.68 6.81 -2.09
N ARG A 81 8.71 8.07 -2.54
CA ARG A 81 7.84 9.12 -2.00
C ARG A 81 6.36 8.79 -2.15
N LYS A 82 5.95 8.22 -3.29
CA LYS A 82 4.54 7.86 -3.53
C LYS A 82 4.11 6.64 -2.73
N ILE A 83 5.01 5.68 -2.54
CA ILE A 83 4.75 4.51 -1.72
C ILE A 83 4.51 4.95 -0.27
N ILE A 84 5.41 5.78 0.28
CA ILE A 84 5.27 6.35 1.63
C ILE A 84 3.96 7.10 1.77
N GLN A 85 3.65 8.02 0.85
CA GLN A 85 2.39 8.78 0.88
C GLN A 85 1.15 7.87 0.81
N GLY A 86 1.21 6.80 0.00
CA GLY A 86 0.13 5.82 -0.11
C GLY A 86 -0.10 5.06 1.20
N LEU A 87 0.98 4.64 1.87
CA LEU A 87 0.91 3.98 3.17
C LEU A 87 0.42 4.93 4.28
N GLN A 88 0.89 6.19 4.28
CA GLN A 88 0.41 7.22 5.21
C GLN A 88 -1.08 7.50 5.04
N ALA A 89 -1.57 7.60 3.80
CA ALA A 89 -3.00 7.76 3.52
C ALA A 89 -3.83 6.56 4.01
N LYS A 90 -3.21 5.38 4.12
CA LYS A 90 -3.77 4.16 4.71
C LYS A 90 -3.58 4.08 6.22
N ARG A 91 -3.06 5.13 6.87
CA ARG A 91 -2.79 5.24 8.30
C ARG A 91 -1.84 4.16 8.84
N VAL A 92 -0.95 3.66 7.99
CA VAL A 92 0.08 2.69 8.39
C VAL A 92 1.13 3.40 9.26
N SER A 93 1.55 2.75 10.34
CA SER A 93 2.58 3.28 11.25
C SER A 93 3.92 3.53 10.55
N SER A 94 4.69 4.53 11.04
CA SER A 94 6.01 4.86 10.50
C SER A 94 6.99 3.67 10.54
N ALA A 95 6.93 2.85 11.59
CA ALA A 95 7.72 1.63 11.72
C ALA A 95 7.39 0.63 10.59
N CYS A 96 6.11 0.36 10.34
CA CYS A 96 5.70 -0.52 9.24
C CYS A 96 6.02 0.08 7.87
N ILE A 97 5.93 1.41 7.71
CA ILE A 97 6.36 2.09 6.48
C ILE A 97 7.84 1.83 6.22
N ALA A 98 8.70 1.95 7.23
CA ALA A 98 10.13 1.67 7.08
C ALA A 98 10.39 0.21 6.63
N LEU A 99 9.65 -0.75 7.19
CA LEU A 99 9.71 -2.15 6.76
C LEU A 99 9.17 -2.37 5.34
N GLY A 100 8.14 -1.63 4.94
CA GLY A 100 7.69 -1.65 3.55
C GLY A 100 8.73 -1.07 2.58
N MET A 101 9.44 -0.02 3.00
CA MET A 101 10.46 0.61 2.17
C MET A 101 11.70 -0.25 1.95
N SER A 102 12.04 -1.14 2.90
CA SER A 102 13.16 -2.07 2.73
C SER A 102 12.90 -3.17 1.67
N GLU A 103 11.67 -3.28 1.18
CA GLU A 103 11.32 -4.17 0.07
C GLU A 103 11.71 -3.61 -1.31
N LEU A 104 12.06 -2.33 -1.39
CA LEU A 104 12.55 -1.75 -2.63
C LEU A 104 14.02 -2.11 -2.82
N ASN A 105 14.27 -3.10 -3.68
CA ASN A 105 15.62 -3.47 -4.05
C ASN A 105 16.23 -2.40 -4.97
N ASP A 106 17.35 -1.82 -4.55
CA ASP A 106 18.03 -0.74 -5.27
C ASP A 106 18.46 -1.12 -6.70
N GLU A 107 18.85 -2.38 -6.91
CA GLU A 107 19.18 -2.89 -8.25
C GLU A 107 17.94 -3.03 -9.12
N GLU A 108 16.83 -3.55 -8.57
CA GLU A 108 15.55 -3.64 -9.28
C GLU A 108 15.05 -2.24 -9.69
N VAL A 109 15.18 -1.25 -8.79
CA VAL A 109 14.84 0.15 -9.04
C VAL A 109 15.74 0.75 -10.12
N ARG A 110 17.07 0.59 -10.02
CA ARG A 110 18.01 1.09 -11.05
C ARG A 110 17.70 0.51 -12.42
N ASN A 111 17.58 -0.82 -12.52
CA ASN A 111 17.26 -1.50 -13.78
C ASN A 111 15.89 -1.10 -14.34
N TYR A 112 14.91 -0.84 -13.47
CA TYR A 112 13.64 -0.28 -13.90
C TYR A 112 13.81 1.13 -14.48
N LEU A 113 14.51 2.02 -13.78
CA LEU A 113 14.71 3.41 -14.21
C LEU A 113 15.52 3.52 -15.50
N SER A 114 16.61 2.75 -15.66
CA SER A 114 17.39 2.73 -16.91
C SER A 114 16.54 2.32 -18.11
N ARG A 115 15.68 1.30 -17.95
CA ARG A 115 14.73 0.90 -19.01
C ARG A 115 13.70 1.96 -19.33
N GLN A 116 13.26 2.76 -18.35
CA GLN A 116 12.35 3.88 -18.61
C GLN A 116 13.06 5.06 -19.24
N ARG A 117 14.32 5.35 -18.84
CA ARG A 117 15.13 6.45 -19.37
C ARG A 117 15.28 6.38 -20.89
N ASN A 118 15.40 5.18 -21.45
CA ASN A 118 15.51 4.95 -22.90
C ASN A 118 14.29 5.42 -23.71
N LYS A 119 13.17 5.74 -23.05
CA LYS A 119 11.94 6.22 -23.70
C LYS A 119 11.88 7.75 -23.83
N TYR A 120 12.84 8.46 -23.25
CA TYR A 120 12.88 9.92 -23.21
C TYR A 120 14.13 10.41 -23.93
N SER A 121 14.01 11.35 -24.86
CA SER A 121 15.15 12.01 -25.48
C SER A 121 15.57 13.28 -24.73
N ASP A 122 14.62 13.95 -24.08
CA ASP A 122 14.84 15.17 -23.31
C ASP A 122 14.99 14.89 -21.80
N ASP A 123 16.04 15.47 -21.19
CA ASP A 123 16.36 15.28 -19.78
C ASP A 123 15.35 15.96 -18.85
N GLN A 124 14.78 17.10 -19.24
CA GLN A 124 13.78 17.79 -18.40
C GLN A 124 12.48 16.98 -18.33
N GLU A 125 12.04 16.42 -19.45
CA GLU A 125 10.88 15.53 -19.51
C GLU A 125 11.10 14.26 -18.68
N TRP A 126 12.30 13.67 -18.74
CA TRP A 126 12.69 12.52 -17.91
C TRP A 126 12.63 12.85 -16.42
N ILE A 127 13.26 13.96 -16.00
CA ILE A 127 13.28 14.40 -14.61
C ILE A 127 11.84 14.67 -14.12
N ALA A 128 11.03 15.39 -14.91
CA ALA A 128 9.64 15.66 -14.56
C ALA A 128 8.80 14.37 -14.43
N TRP A 129 9.06 13.37 -15.27
CA TRP A 129 8.43 12.05 -15.14
C TRP A 129 8.85 11.34 -13.85
N CYS A 130 10.14 11.31 -13.51
CA CYS A 130 10.66 10.70 -12.29
C CYS A 130 10.02 11.31 -11.04
N LEU A 131 9.99 12.64 -10.95
CA LEU A 131 9.41 13.36 -9.82
C LEU A 131 7.91 13.06 -9.67
N ARG A 132 7.14 13.02 -10.77
CA ARG A 132 5.70 12.63 -10.75
C ARG A 132 5.48 11.19 -10.34
N LYS A 133 6.45 10.31 -10.61
CA LYS A 133 6.44 8.92 -10.17
C LYS A 133 6.91 8.73 -8.73
N GLY A 134 7.50 9.76 -8.12
CA GLY A 134 7.91 9.74 -6.71
C GLY A 134 9.37 9.34 -6.48
N TYR A 135 10.19 9.35 -7.54
CA TYR A 135 11.65 9.29 -7.42
C TYR A 135 12.19 10.68 -7.14
N ASP A 136 13.34 10.77 -6.49
CA ASP A 136 14.04 12.03 -6.28
C ASP A 136 14.93 12.40 -7.48
N LEU A 137 15.52 13.59 -7.42
CA LEU A 137 16.41 14.08 -8.46
C LEU A 137 17.70 13.26 -8.55
N ALA A 138 18.18 12.70 -7.44
CA ALA A 138 19.40 11.91 -7.39
C ALA A 138 19.22 10.60 -8.18
N ALA A 139 18.13 9.87 -7.93
CA ALA A 139 17.76 8.66 -8.67
C ALA A 139 17.53 8.96 -10.16
N ALA A 140 16.88 10.09 -10.48
CA ALA A 140 16.69 10.51 -11.86
C ALA A 140 18.02 10.73 -12.58
N LYS A 141 18.97 11.43 -11.93
CA LYS A 141 20.32 11.68 -12.46
C LYS A 141 21.17 10.43 -12.58
N ALA A 142 21.11 9.55 -11.58
CA ALA A 142 21.84 8.28 -11.61
C ALA A 142 21.45 7.42 -12.82
N ALA A 143 20.17 7.42 -13.20
CA ALA A 143 19.70 6.71 -14.39
C ALA A 143 20.14 7.36 -15.72
N MET A 144 20.52 8.65 -15.73
CA MET A 144 21.08 9.32 -16.91
C MET A 144 22.56 9.00 -17.10
N ALA A 145 23.28 8.75 -16.01
CA ALA A 145 24.71 8.45 -16.03
C ALA A 145 25.05 6.99 -16.41
N GLY A 146 24.03 6.13 -16.59
CA GLY A 146 24.20 4.70 -16.86
C GLY A 146 24.01 4.30 -18.33
N ALA A 147 24.73 4.97 -19.24
CA ALA A 147 24.82 4.63 -20.66
C ALA A 147 26.27 4.38 -21.11
N ASP A 148 27.11 3.88 -20.19
CA ASP A 148 28.47 3.38 -20.46
C ASP A 148 28.53 1.86 -20.26
#